data_AF-A0A2A4AKN9-F1
#
_entry.id   AF-A0A2A4AKN9-F1
#
_cell.length_a   1.000
_cell.length_b   1.000
_cell.length_c   1.000
_cell.angle_alpha   90.00
_cell.angle_beta   90.00
_cell.angle_gamma   90.00
#
_symmetry.space_group_name_H-M   'P 1'
#
loop_
_entity.id
_entity.type
_entity.pdbx_description
1 polymer ?
#
loop_
_entity_poly.entity_id
_entity_poly.type
_entity_poly.pdbx_seq_one_letter_code
_entity_poly.pdbx_strand_id
1 'polypeptide(L)'
;MFQGVRVFIGYTNFSVLRFGATGWQESSNPNVKNHEAYKARLFGSERLALRSFLFFKLSLPQLAKAAEGHDLVHIVAYSRELPQRYKDMLLEAERKYPFLVLDELDNGVPTVLPQNIAKVRALKEPLTFITYNLDDDDVLGKSFFKRLEQYKRRDLAGFRVSLASGYSAITEDNIIYDLRLKRVPLNNWGLASVCSVSPDGTEIFPPASGHDTCDQKGPVILDSTGRTFLQLRHVSQDTESRFGVSESRDRLLNQSRHLRKIESFSAFVDEFPEVAKYVTQEQNQELLTRPVVLKEEYIDLSLPGQPTSFDLAFFVEDEDRTERGELLASFVLGNGEGTEVNNVGPIGMTSYSDKTDVKYHFFPKLEGSLHERSFSFRMPEGIRCLKVRLHNRANTRRAIVLNKVTLTVREAE
;
A
#
# COMPACT_ATOMS: atom_id res chain seq x y z
N MET A 1 7.20 15.03 40.09
CA MET A 1 7.57 15.48 38.73
C MET A 1 6.82 14.60 37.75
N PHE A 2 5.57 14.97 37.42
CA PHE A 2 4.74 14.18 36.50
C PHE A 2 5.29 14.43 35.08
N GLN A 3 5.90 13.41 34.49
CA GLN A 3 6.31 13.46 33.09
C GLN A 3 5.05 13.69 32.25
N GLY A 4 5.06 14.78 31.46
CA GLY A 4 3.93 15.23 30.67
C GLY A 4 3.28 14.08 29.89
N VAL A 5 1.97 13.95 30.06
CA VAL A 5 1.15 12.88 29.52
C VAL A 5 1.42 12.73 28.01
N ARG A 6 1.78 11.53 27.56
CA ARG A 6 2.10 11.23 26.15
C ARG A 6 0.84 11.05 25.31
N VAL A 7 0.00 12.09 25.27
CA VAL A 7 -1.34 12.02 24.69
C VAL A 7 -1.28 12.12 23.16
N PHE A 8 -1.75 11.05 22.52
CA PHE A 8 -2.07 10.99 21.10
C PHE A 8 -3.58 10.79 20.97
N ILE A 9 -4.21 11.54 20.06
CA ILE A 9 -5.65 11.42 19.78
C ILE A 9 -5.84 11.13 18.30
N GLY A 10 -6.19 9.89 17.98
CA GLY A 10 -6.44 9.42 16.63
C GLY A 10 -7.90 9.48 16.24
N TYR A 11 -8.16 9.51 14.94
CA TYR A 11 -9.51 9.43 14.39
C TYR A 11 -9.54 8.56 13.13
N THR A 12 -10.50 7.64 13.07
CA THR A 12 -10.80 6.79 11.90
C THR A 12 -12.28 6.86 11.56
N ASN A 13 -12.58 7.04 10.26
CA ASN A 13 -13.94 6.85 9.75
C ASN A 13 -14.06 5.40 9.26
N PHE A 14 -14.70 4.54 10.05
CA PHE A 14 -14.98 3.16 9.63
C PHE A 14 -16.29 3.14 8.83
N SER A 15 -16.16 3.19 7.50
CA SER A 15 -17.29 3.17 6.56
C SER A 15 -18.44 4.12 6.93
N VAL A 16 -18.12 5.40 7.08
CA VAL A 16 -19.09 6.45 7.45
C VAL A 16 -19.86 6.96 6.23
N LEU A 17 -21.18 6.89 6.30
CA LEU A 17 -22.12 7.48 5.34
C LEU A 17 -22.15 9.01 5.51
N ARG A 18 -21.51 9.72 4.58
CA ARG A 18 -21.61 11.19 4.43
C ARG A 18 -22.07 11.54 3.02
N PHE A 19 -23.36 11.83 2.88
CA PHE A 19 -23.91 12.26 1.59
C PHE A 19 -23.66 13.77 1.39
N GLY A 20 -23.20 14.16 0.19
CA GLY A 20 -22.99 15.58 -0.17
C GLY A 20 -21.79 16.28 0.47
N ALA A 21 -20.92 15.58 1.20
CA ALA A 21 -19.71 16.18 1.79
C ALA A 21 -18.65 16.46 0.70
N THR A 22 -18.15 17.70 0.66
CA THR A 22 -17.03 18.11 -0.20
C THR A 22 -15.74 17.38 0.23
N GLY A 23 -15.03 16.77 -0.74
CA GLY A 23 -13.75 16.06 -0.49
C GLY A 23 -13.82 14.53 -0.58
N TRP A 24 -15.01 13.94 -0.65
CA TRP A 24 -15.17 12.49 -0.86
C TRP A 24 -15.58 12.25 -2.31
N GLN A 25 -14.72 11.61 -3.10
CA GLN A 25 -14.94 11.42 -4.55
C GLN A 25 -16.19 10.60 -4.87
N GLU A 26 -16.66 9.80 -3.91
CA GLU A 26 -17.84 8.95 -4.04
C GLU A 26 -19.16 9.70 -3.87
N SER A 27 -19.22 10.65 -2.94
CA SER A 27 -20.40 11.52 -2.74
C SER A 27 -20.52 12.61 -3.82
N SER A 28 -19.45 12.84 -4.59
CA SER A 28 -19.33 13.88 -5.62
C SER A 28 -19.34 13.35 -7.05
N ASN A 29 -19.52 12.02 -7.24
CA ASN A 29 -19.66 11.44 -8.58
C ASN A 29 -21.03 11.83 -9.19
N PRO A 30 -21.08 12.53 -10.34
CA PRO A 30 -22.33 12.93 -10.98
C PRO A 30 -23.23 11.75 -11.43
N ASN A 31 -22.69 10.52 -11.46
CA ASN A 31 -23.45 9.30 -11.71
C ASN A 31 -24.10 8.70 -10.45
N VAL A 32 -23.71 9.15 -9.24
CA VAL A 32 -24.35 8.77 -7.97
C VAL A 32 -25.43 9.80 -7.65
N LYS A 33 -26.52 9.78 -8.43
CA LYS A 33 -27.69 10.65 -8.21
C LYS A 33 -28.59 10.17 -7.06
N ASN A 34 -28.29 9.03 -6.44
CA ASN A 34 -29.17 8.38 -5.48
C ASN A 34 -28.41 7.99 -4.20
N HIS A 35 -28.84 8.55 -3.08
CA HIS A 35 -28.38 8.24 -1.72
C HIS A 35 -28.33 6.72 -1.45
N GLU A 36 -29.33 5.98 -1.93
CA GLU A 36 -29.42 4.53 -1.73
C GLU A 36 -28.35 3.75 -2.50
N ALA A 37 -27.96 4.21 -3.69
CA ALA A 37 -26.88 3.58 -4.46
C ALA A 37 -25.51 3.78 -3.78
N TYR A 38 -25.27 4.97 -3.21
CA TYR A 38 -24.06 5.22 -2.42
C TYR A 38 -24.02 4.33 -1.18
N LYS A 39 -25.13 4.29 -0.43
CA LYS A 39 -25.28 3.47 0.77
C LYS A 39 -25.09 1.97 0.48
N ALA A 40 -25.74 1.46 -0.57
CA ALA A 40 -25.61 0.05 -0.97
C ALA A 40 -24.17 -0.33 -1.32
N ARG A 41 -23.42 0.57 -1.95
CA ARG A 41 -22.01 0.35 -2.27
C ARG A 41 -21.10 0.47 -1.05
N LEU A 42 -21.29 1.50 -0.24
CA LEU A 42 -20.53 1.74 1.00
C LEU A 42 -20.63 0.54 1.95
N PHE A 43 -21.85 -0.02 2.07
CA PHE A 43 -22.14 -1.19 2.91
C PHE A 43 -22.20 -2.52 2.15
N GLY A 44 -21.65 -2.57 0.93
CA GLY A 44 -21.55 -3.81 0.16
C GLY A 44 -20.77 -4.88 0.94
N SER A 45 -21.25 -6.12 0.92
CA SER A 45 -20.70 -7.22 1.71
C SER A 45 -19.21 -7.46 1.45
N GLU A 46 -18.79 -7.49 0.18
CA GLU A 46 -17.39 -7.68 -0.22
C GLU A 46 -16.50 -6.55 0.27
N ARG A 47 -16.93 -5.29 0.07
CA ARG A 47 -16.20 -4.10 0.53
C ARG A 47 -16.03 -4.12 2.05
N LEU A 48 -17.10 -4.33 2.80
CA LEU A 48 -17.05 -4.35 4.25
C LEU A 48 -16.29 -5.56 4.79
N ALA A 49 -16.34 -6.72 4.12
CA ALA A 49 -15.54 -7.88 4.51
C ALA A 49 -14.03 -7.56 4.42
N LEU A 50 -13.58 -6.97 3.30
CA LEU A 50 -12.20 -6.54 3.14
C LEU A 50 -11.83 -5.44 4.14
N ARG A 51 -12.62 -4.36 4.25
CA ARG A 51 -12.36 -3.26 5.21
C ARG A 51 -12.28 -3.77 6.64
N SER A 52 -13.13 -4.72 7.00
CA SER A 52 -13.09 -5.35 8.32
C SER A 52 -11.83 -6.20 8.52
N PHE A 53 -11.40 -6.94 7.51
CA PHE A 53 -10.12 -7.66 7.59
C PHE A 53 -8.98 -6.66 7.82
N LEU A 54 -8.86 -5.63 6.98
CA LEU A 54 -7.78 -4.64 7.08
C LEU A 54 -7.80 -3.93 8.43
N PHE A 55 -8.96 -3.45 8.88
CA PHE A 55 -9.05 -2.71 10.13
C PHE A 55 -8.83 -3.60 11.36
N PHE A 56 -9.60 -4.69 11.50
CA PHE A 56 -9.60 -5.48 12.75
C PHE A 56 -8.46 -6.49 12.85
N LYS A 57 -7.91 -6.97 11.72
CA LYS A 57 -6.82 -7.96 11.72
C LYS A 57 -5.45 -7.34 11.49
N LEU A 58 -5.36 -6.20 10.80
CA LEU A 58 -4.08 -5.56 10.53
C LEU A 58 -3.93 -4.26 11.34
N SER A 59 -4.81 -3.28 11.10
CA SER A 59 -4.64 -1.92 11.59
C SER A 59 -4.72 -1.84 13.12
N LEU A 60 -5.76 -2.37 13.76
CA LEU A 60 -5.92 -2.30 15.22
C LEU A 60 -4.86 -3.07 16.02
N PRO A 61 -4.51 -4.34 15.69
CA PRO A 61 -3.40 -5.01 16.36
C PRO A 61 -2.07 -4.27 16.21
N GLN A 62 -1.80 -3.74 15.01
CA GLN A 62 -0.58 -2.98 14.75
C GLN A 62 -0.59 -1.63 15.48
N LEU A 63 -1.74 -0.95 15.58
CA LEU A 63 -1.90 0.29 16.32
C LEU A 63 -1.65 0.07 17.82
N ALA A 64 -2.12 -1.06 18.37
CA ALA A 64 -1.82 -1.45 19.74
C ALA A 64 -0.31 -1.63 19.96
N LYS A 65 0.43 -2.16 18.98
CA LYS A 65 1.91 -2.22 19.00
C LYS A 65 2.56 -0.85 18.93
N ALA A 66 2.06 0.04 18.08
CA ALA A 66 2.57 1.41 18.00
C ALA A 66 2.35 2.18 19.31
N ALA A 67 1.22 1.94 19.99
CA ALA A 67 0.83 2.62 21.22
C ALA A 67 1.59 2.18 22.48
N GLU A 68 2.41 1.11 22.42
CA GLU A 68 3.19 0.63 23.56
C GLU A 68 4.06 1.78 24.15
N GLY A 69 3.79 2.16 25.41
CA GLY A 69 4.51 3.25 26.09
C GLY A 69 4.02 4.68 25.80
N HIS A 70 2.85 4.81 25.16
CA HIS A 70 2.17 6.07 24.86
C HIS A 70 0.74 6.07 25.38
N ASP A 71 0.18 7.25 25.68
CA ASP A 71 -1.22 7.40 26.08
C ASP A 71 -2.04 7.70 24.82
N LEU A 72 -2.68 6.66 24.30
CA LEU A 72 -3.49 6.76 23.10
C LEU A 72 -4.97 6.82 23.45
N VAL A 73 -5.67 7.74 22.80
CA VAL A 73 -7.12 7.65 22.56
C VAL A 73 -7.33 7.61 21.05
N HIS A 74 -8.11 6.68 20.55
CA HIS A 74 -8.37 6.54 19.13
C HIS A 74 -9.87 6.43 18.90
N ILE A 75 -10.44 7.46 18.29
CA ILE A 75 -11.87 7.56 18.03
C ILE A 75 -12.18 6.82 16.72
N VAL A 76 -13.11 5.89 16.77
CA VAL A 76 -13.61 5.19 15.58
C VAL A 76 -15.05 5.59 15.35
N ALA A 77 -15.25 6.41 14.33
CA ALA A 77 -16.56 6.85 13.91
C ALA A 77 -17.17 5.88 12.90
N TYR A 78 -18.45 5.57 13.06
CA TYR A 78 -19.17 4.66 12.17
C TYR A 78 -20.63 5.10 12.04
N SER A 79 -21.26 4.78 10.91
CA SER A 79 -22.67 5.12 10.71
C SER A 79 -23.62 4.26 11.54
N ARG A 80 -24.70 4.87 12.02
CA ARG A 80 -25.81 4.17 12.65
C ARG A 80 -26.43 3.09 11.76
N GLU A 81 -26.34 3.23 10.44
CA GLU A 81 -26.85 2.25 9.47
C GLU A 81 -25.85 1.14 9.11
N LEU A 82 -24.66 1.13 9.71
CA LEU A 82 -23.68 0.06 9.53
C LEU A 82 -24.33 -1.30 9.86
N PRO A 83 -24.16 -2.35 9.04
CA PRO A 83 -24.76 -3.65 9.34
C PRO A 83 -24.33 -4.19 10.70
N GLN A 84 -25.27 -4.79 11.44
CA GLN A 84 -25.10 -5.15 12.86
C GLN A 84 -23.84 -5.98 13.13
N ARG A 85 -23.53 -6.96 12.27
CA ARG A 85 -22.32 -7.77 12.38
C ARG A 85 -21.04 -6.94 12.55
N TYR A 86 -20.92 -5.83 11.83
CA TYR A 86 -19.73 -4.98 11.88
C TYR A 86 -19.74 -4.06 13.11
N LYS A 87 -20.93 -3.66 13.59
CA LYS A 87 -21.06 -2.98 14.89
C LYS A 87 -20.63 -3.89 16.04
N ASP A 88 -21.02 -5.16 16.01
CA ASP A 88 -20.62 -6.13 17.02
C ASP A 88 -19.09 -6.32 17.04
N MET A 89 -18.45 -6.30 15.87
CA MET A 89 -17.00 -6.32 15.74
C MET A 89 -16.33 -5.07 16.33
N LEU A 90 -16.92 -3.87 16.14
CA LEU A 90 -16.45 -2.64 16.78
C LEU A 90 -16.54 -2.71 18.30
N LEU A 91 -17.67 -3.18 18.84
CA LEU A 91 -17.87 -3.35 20.29
C LEU A 91 -16.92 -4.40 20.88
N GLU A 92 -16.63 -5.48 20.15
CA GLU A 92 -15.60 -6.44 20.55
C GLU A 92 -14.20 -5.81 20.55
N ALA A 93 -13.87 -5.02 19.53
CA ALA A 93 -12.60 -4.32 19.44
C ALA A 93 -12.41 -3.31 20.58
N GLU A 94 -13.43 -2.53 20.92
CA GLU A 94 -13.39 -1.59 22.06
C GLU A 94 -13.09 -2.30 23.38
N ARG A 95 -13.74 -3.44 23.64
CA ARG A 95 -13.44 -4.28 24.82
C ARG A 95 -12.01 -4.80 24.83
N LYS A 96 -11.45 -5.10 23.65
CA LYS A 96 -10.09 -5.64 23.49
C LYS A 96 -9.01 -4.56 23.58
N TYR A 97 -9.29 -3.36 23.09
CA TYR A 97 -8.34 -2.26 22.97
C TYR A 97 -8.82 -1.05 23.77
N PRO A 98 -8.37 -0.87 25.03
CA PRO A 98 -8.86 0.20 25.91
C PRO A 98 -8.63 1.63 25.43
N PHE A 99 -7.79 1.82 24.41
CA PHE A 99 -7.57 3.12 23.78
C PHE A 99 -8.67 3.48 22.77
N LEU A 100 -9.53 2.54 22.36
CA LEU A 100 -10.59 2.80 21.40
C LEU A 100 -11.78 3.50 22.06
N VAL A 101 -12.33 4.47 21.35
CA VAL A 101 -13.58 5.16 21.70
C VAL A 101 -14.49 5.12 20.49
N LEU A 102 -15.65 4.50 20.62
CA LEU A 102 -16.63 4.39 19.55
C LEU A 102 -17.50 5.65 19.45
N ASP A 103 -17.70 6.16 18.23
CA ASP A 103 -18.57 7.32 17.92
C ASP A 103 -19.62 6.90 16.86
N GLU A 104 -20.81 6.52 17.31
CA GLU A 104 -21.92 6.19 16.40
C GLU A 104 -22.54 7.47 15.84
N LEU A 105 -22.44 7.65 14.53
CA LEU A 105 -22.86 8.87 13.87
C LEU A 105 -24.28 8.77 13.33
N ASP A 106 -25.11 9.77 13.65
CA ASP A 106 -26.36 10.04 12.95
C ASP A 106 -26.08 11.02 11.79
N ASN A 107 -26.37 10.61 10.55
CA ASN A 107 -26.11 11.39 9.33
C ASN A 107 -24.65 11.89 9.17
N GLY A 108 -23.68 11.17 9.74
CA GLY A 108 -22.26 11.43 9.56
C GLY A 108 -21.68 12.60 10.37
N VAL A 109 -22.46 13.15 11.32
CA VAL A 109 -22.05 14.22 12.23
C VAL A 109 -21.27 13.64 13.42
N PRO A 110 -19.97 13.95 13.61
CA PRO A 110 -19.19 13.49 14.75
C PRO A 110 -19.78 13.96 16.08
N THR A 111 -19.89 13.06 17.07
CA THR A 111 -20.29 13.44 18.44
C THR A 111 -19.09 13.52 19.38
N VAL A 112 -18.01 12.80 19.04
CA VAL A 112 -16.76 12.81 19.80
C VAL A 112 -15.70 13.58 19.04
N LEU A 113 -15.33 14.74 19.56
CA LEU A 113 -14.28 15.58 18.98
C LEU A 113 -12.96 15.45 19.74
N PRO A 114 -11.81 15.31 19.04
CA PRO A 114 -10.50 15.29 19.69
C PRO A 114 -10.24 16.46 20.65
N GLN A 115 -10.75 17.66 20.31
CA GLN A 115 -10.58 18.84 21.16
C GLN A 115 -11.27 18.70 22.51
N ASN A 116 -12.43 18.05 22.55
CA ASN A 116 -13.18 17.86 23.80
C ASN A 116 -12.43 16.93 24.76
N ILE A 117 -11.81 15.87 24.23
CA ILE A 117 -10.97 14.95 25.01
C ILE A 117 -9.75 15.70 25.56
N ALA A 118 -9.10 16.52 24.74
CA ALA A 118 -7.96 17.33 25.15
C ALA A 118 -8.33 18.35 26.24
N LYS A 119 -9.48 19.02 26.13
CA LYS A 119 -9.99 19.97 27.14
C LYS A 119 -10.17 19.34 28.51
N VAL A 120 -10.82 18.18 28.56
CA VAL A 120 -11.04 17.46 29.83
C VAL A 120 -9.71 17.10 30.49
N ARG A 121 -8.70 16.73 29.68
CA ARG A 121 -7.36 16.40 30.17
C ARG A 121 -6.53 17.64 30.57
N ALA A 122 -6.82 18.81 30.00
CA ALA A 122 -6.11 20.07 30.26
C ALA A 122 -6.67 20.89 31.44
N LEU A 123 -7.69 20.41 32.16
CA LEU A 123 -8.36 21.17 33.23
C LEU A 123 -7.44 21.67 34.36
N LYS A 124 -6.31 20.98 34.60
CA LYS A 124 -5.38 21.31 35.69
C LYS A 124 -4.08 21.94 35.21
N GLU A 125 -3.63 21.58 34.01
CA GLU A 125 -2.36 22.04 33.46
C GLU A 125 -2.45 22.10 31.92
N PRO A 126 -1.67 22.98 31.26
CA PRO A 126 -1.63 23.01 29.81
C PRO A 126 -1.21 21.65 29.23
N LEU A 127 -1.97 21.20 28.23
CA LEU A 127 -1.72 19.94 27.54
C LEU A 127 -1.21 20.23 26.12
N THR A 128 -0.03 19.74 25.80
CA THR A 128 0.42 19.58 24.40
C THR A 128 0.22 18.14 23.98
N PHE A 129 -0.47 17.93 22.87
CA PHE A 129 -0.86 16.61 22.37
C PHE A 129 -0.75 16.57 20.85
N ILE A 130 -0.80 15.36 20.30
CA ILE A 130 -0.78 15.13 18.86
C ILE A 130 -2.14 14.60 18.41
N THR A 131 -2.70 15.16 17.35
CA THR A 131 -3.83 14.54 16.64
C THR A 131 -3.39 13.96 15.30
N TYR A 132 -3.97 12.82 14.91
CA TYR A 132 -3.69 12.18 13.62
C TYR A 132 -4.95 11.51 13.07
N ASN A 133 -4.98 11.30 11.75
CA ASN A 133 -6.01 10.51 11.09
C ASN A 133 -5.44 9.17 10.64
N LEU A 134 -6.30 8.15 10.60
CA LEU A 134 -5.98 6.85 10.05
C LEU A 134 -7.20 6.35 9.28
N ASP A 135 -7.01 6.00 8.01
CA ASP A 135 -8.09 5.41 7.21
C ASP A 135 -8.25 3.92 7.59
N ASP A 136 -9.46 3.38 7.42
CA ASP A 136 -9.80 2.01 7.86
C ASP A 136 -9.16 0.90 7.00
N ASP A 137 -8.44 1.25 5.92
CA ASP A 137 -7.62 0.38 5.08
C ASP A 137 -6.11 0.60 5.22
N ASP A 138 -5.66 1.53 6.05
CA ASP A 138 -4.23 1.84 6.23
C ASP A 138 -3.69 1.41 7.58
N VAL A 139 -2.36 1.31 7.67
CA VAL A 139 -1.68 0.79 8.86
C VAL A 139 -0.51 1.69 9.26
N LEU A 140 -0.40 1.98 10.55
CA LEU A 140 0.73 2.74 11.12
C LEU A 140 1.82 1.81 11.63
N GLY A 141 3.08 2.19 11.42
CA GLY A 141 4.24 1.43 11.87
C GLY A 141 4.42 1.50 13.39
N LYS A 142 5.08 0.50 13.97
CA LYS A 142 5.36 0.41 15.41
C LYS A 142 6.07 1.66 15.95
N SER A 143 6.91 2.30 15.15
CA SER A 143 7.68 3.48 15.57
C SER A 143 6.94 4.81 15.41
N PHE A 144 5.70 4.81 14.89
CA PHE A 144 4.94 6.02 14.56
C PHE A 144 4.83 7.02 15.73
N PHE A 145 4.28 6.61 16.88
CA PHE A 145 4.14 7.52 18.03
C PHE A 145 5.48 7.88 18.66
N LYS A 146 6.42 6.94 18.74
CA LYS A 146 7.78 7.19 19.21
C LYS A 146 8.46 8.31 18.40
N ARG A 147 8.24 8.33 17.09
CA ARG A 147 8.79 9.37 16.19
C ARG A 147 8.07 10.71 16.33
N LEU A 148 6.76 10.71 16.56
CA LEU A 148 6.00 11.94 16.77
C LEU A 148 6.27 12.58 18.15
N GLU A 149 6.65 11.80 19.15
CA GLU A 149 6.89 12.28 20.51
C GLU A 149 7.89 13.45 20.57
N GLN A 150 8.94 13.44 19.73
CA GLN A 150 9.94 14.52 19.68
C GLN A 150 9.36 15.87 19.23
N TYR A 151 8.23 15.84 18.51
CA TYR A 151 7.55 17.03 18.00
C TYR A 151 6.41 17.50 18.91
N LYS A 152 6.06 16.72 19.94
CA LYS A 152 5.02 17.05 20.93
C LYS A 152 5.55 18.09 21.93
N ARG A 153 5.82 19.30 21.42
CA ARG A 153 6.36 20.43 22.16
C ARG A 153 5.44 21.65 22.02
N ARG A 154 5.29 22.41 23.10
CA ARG A 154 4.40 23.57 23.13
C ARG A 154 4.78 24.66 22.12
N ASP A 155 6.07 24.85 21.87
CA ASP A 155 6.58 25.81 20.88
C ASP A 155 6.35 25.38 19.42
N LEU A 156 5.98 24.11 19.20
CA LEU A 156 5.55 23.59 17.92
C LEU A 156 4.02 23.52 17.79
N ALA A 157 3.25 23.96 18.79
CA ALA A 157 1.79 23.98 18.69
C ALA A 157 1.35 24.84 17.50
N GLY A 158 0.44 24.32 16.67
CA GLY A 158 0.05 24.93 15.40
C GLY A 158 0.82 24.41 14.18
N PHE A 159 1.86 23.60 14.38
CA PHE A 159 2.57 22.92 13.29
C PHE A 159 1.88 21.60 12.93
N ARG A 160 2.05 21.18 11.68
CA ARG A 160 1.85 19.80 11.28
C ARG A 160 3.18 19.07 11.13
N VAL A 161 3.17 17.76 11.30
CA VAL A 161 4.30 16.86 11.06
C VAL A 161 3.88 15.86 10.00
N SER A 162 4.63 15.77 8.90
CA SER A 162 4.45 14.76 7.86
C SER A 162 5.55 13.71 7.95
N LEU A 163 5.22 12.56 8.52
CA LEU A 163 6.01 11.34 8.45
C LEU A 163 5.86 10.72 7.06
N ALA A 164 6.65 11.25 6.13
CA ALA A 164 6.39 11.13 4.69
C ALA A 164 6.92 9.84 4.05
N SER A 165 7.52 8.93 4.82
CA SER A 165 8.10 7.68 4.30
C SER A 165 7.48 6.45 4.95
N GLY A 166 7.28 5.42 4.14
CA GLY A 166 6.60 4.20 4.53
C GLY A 166 6.68 3.15 3.42
N TYR A 167 5.68 2.29 3.38
CA TYR A 167 5.52 1.22 2.41
C TYR A 167 4.20 1.34 1.66
N SER A 168 4.12 0.67 0.52
CA SER A 168 2.88 0.39 -0.19
C SER A 168 2.87 -1.06 -0.61
N ALA A 169 1.72 -1.71 -0.51
CA ALA A 169 1.54 -3.08 -0.96
C ALA A 169 0.14 -3.24 -1.57
N ILE A 170 -0.05 -4.30 -2.35
CA ILE A 170 -1.35 -4.68 -2.89
C ILE A 170 -1.93 -5.74 -1.96
N THR A 171 -3.23 -5.68 -1.71
CA THR A 171 -3.96 -6.70 -0.95
C THR A 171 -5.15 -7.25 -1.72
N GLU A 172 -5.28 -8.57 -1.67
CA GLU A 172 -6.31 -9.35 -2.34
C GLU A 172 -6.50 -10.66 -1.55
N ASP A 173 -7.74 -11.08 -1.32
CA ASP A 173 -8.08 -12.32 -0.61
C ASP A 173 -7.36 -12.49 0.74
N ASN A 174 -7.23 -11.40 1.49
CA ASN A 174 -6.54 -11.32 2.79
C ASN A 174 -5.03 -11.57 2.74
N ILE A 175 -4.45 -11.63 1.54
CA ILE A 175 -3.01 -11.73 1.30
C ILE A 175 -2.47 -10.35 0.93
N ILE A 176 -1.23 -10.07 1.30
CA ILE A 176 -0.51 -8.84 0.97
C ILE A 176 0.71 -9.20 0.13
N TYR A 177 0.90 -8.53 -1.00
CA TYR A 177 2.00 -8.78 -1.92
C TYR A 177 2.52 -7.49 -2.58
N ASP A 178 3.60 -7.60 -3.34
CA ASP A 178 4.23 -6.49 -4.06
C ASP A 178 4.59 -5.32 -3.13
N LEU A 179 5.28 -5.63 -2.03
CA LEU A 179 5.68 -4.67 -1.02
C LEU A 179 6.79 -3.74 -1.56
N ARG A 180 6.50 -2.43 -1.61
CA ARG A 180 7.37 -1.39 -2.16
C ARG A 180 7.62 -0.26 -1.16
N LEU A 181 8.75 0.43 -1.32
CA LEU A 181 9.04 1.67 -0.61
C LEU A 181 8.18 2.80 -1.18
N LYS A 182 7.54 3.57 -0.29
CA LYS A 182 6.73 4.72 -0.66
C LYS A 182 7.18 5.96 0.10
N ARG A 183 7.28 7.08 -0.60
CA ARG A 183 7.51 8.41 -0.03
C ARG A 183 6.49 9.38 -0.59
N VAL A 184 5.60 9.89 0.26
CA VAL A 184 4.57 10.86 -0.11
C VAL A 184 4.48 11.90 1.00
N PRO A 185 5.09 13.08 0.83
CA PRO A 185 4.86 14.22 1.72
C PRO A 185 3.39 14.57 1.78
N LEU A 186 2.95 15.05 2.95
CA LEU A 186 1.61 15.58 3.18
C LEU A 186 0.47 14.57 2.94
N ASN A 187 0.76 13.26 3.02
CA ASN A 187 -0.25 12.20 2.96
C ASN A 187 -1.07 12.14 4.26
N ASN A 188 -2.34 11.73 4.17
CA ASN A 188 -3.25 11.68 5.32
C ASN A 188 -2.74 10.76 6.46
N TRP A 189 -2.23 9.57 6.12
CA TRP A 189 -1.79 8.54 7.10
C TRP A 189 -0.48 8.87 7.83
N GLY A 190 0.34 9.75 7.25
CA GLY A 190 1.60 10.21 7.83
C GLY A 190 1.50 11.61 8.44
N LEU A 191 0.35 12.27 8.37
CA LEU A 191 0.18 13.64 8.80
C LEU A 191 -0.42 13.72 10.20
N ALA A 192 0.28 14.42 11.08
CA ALA A 192 -0.14 14.67 12.45
C ALA A 192 -0.11 16.17 12.74
N SER A 193 -0.93 16.62 13.69
CA SER A 193 -1.01 18.01 14.13
C SER A 193 -0.51 18.12 15.55
N VAL A 194 0.37 19.09 15.81
CA VAL A 194 0.80 19.45 17.15
C VAL A 194 -0.17 20.49 17.70
N CYS A 195 -0.85 20.13 18.78
CA CYS A 195 -1.94 20.91 19.35
C CYS A 195 -1.64 21.24 20.81
N SER A 196 -2.22 22.34 21.31
CA SER A 196 -2.15 22.68 22.72
C SER A 196 -3.49 23.18 23.23
N VAL A 197 -3.84 22.81 24.47
CA VAL A 197 -4.98 23.35 25.21
C VAL A 197 -4.50 23.85 26.56
N SER A 198 -4.90 25.06 26.94
CA SER A 198 -4.65 25.64 28.27
C SER A 198 -5.82 25.35 29.23
N PRO A 199 -5.62 25.44 30.57
CA PRO A 199 -6.69 25.21 31.54
C PRO A 199 -7.89 26.15 31.43
N ASP A 200 -7.69 27.34 30.86
CA ASP A 200 -8.75 28.32 30.57
C ASP A 200 -9.55 27.99 29.30
N GLY A 201 -9.22 26.88 28.62
CA GLY A 201 -9.86 26.44 27.38
C GLY A 201 -9.28 27.06 26.11
N THR A 202 -8.22 27.87 26.21
CA THR A 202 -7.54 28.43 25.03
C THR A 202 -6.90 27.31 24.21
N GLU A 203 -7.15 27.33 22.89
CA GLU A 203 -6.75 26.29 21.93
C GLU A 203 -5.70 26.82 20.95
N ILE A 204 -4.68 26.00 20.65
CA ILE A 204 -3.74 26.23 19.56
C ILE A 204 -3.74 24.98 18.68
N PHE A 205 -4.25 25.13 17.46
CA PHE A 205 -4.32 24.08 16.44
C PHE A 205 -3.75 24.61 15.12
N PRO A 206 -3.24 23.74 14.24
CA PRO A 206 -2.92 24.15 12.88
C PRO A 206 -4.17 24.66 12.15
N PRO A 207 -4.03 25.65 11.25
CA PRO A 207 -5.14 26.16 10.45
C PRO A 207 -5.84 25.05 9.65
N ALA A 208 -7.17 25.12 9.53
CA ALA A 208 -7.95 24.17 8.76
C ALA A 208 -7.61 24.21 7.25
N SER A 209 -7.16 23.07 6.72
CA SER A 209 -6.77 22.88 5.32
C SER A 209 -6.84 21.40 4.94
N GLY A 210 -6.88 21.11 3.64
CA GLY A 210 -6.68 19.76 3.12
C GLY A 210 -5.27 19.27 3.45
N HIS A 211 -5.10 17.95 3.56
CA HIS A 211 -3.81 17.36 3.92
C HIS A 211 -2.71 17.74 2.91
N ASP A 212 -3.04 17.79 1.63
CA ASP A 212 -2.17 18.09 0.48
C ASP A 212 -1.84 19.58 0.29
N THR A 213 -2.56 20.47 0.97
CA THR A 213 -2.44 21.94 0.86
C THR A 213 -2.12 22.58 2.20
N CYS A 214 -1.73 21.77 3.18
CA CYS A 214 -1.62 22.21 4.56
C CYS A 214 -0.44 23.15 4.82
N ASP A 215 0.62 23.02 4.02
CA ASP A 215 1.82 23.85 3.97
C ASP A 215 1.57 25.27 3.46
N GLN A 216 0.47 25.48 2.71
CA GLN A 216 0.07 26.80 2.21
C GLN A 216 -0.56 27.68 3.30
N LYS A 217 -1.06 27.07 4.38
CA LYS A 217 -1.78 27.78 5.46
C LYS A 217 -1.05 27.80 6.79
N GLY A 218 -0.08 26.92 6.99
CA GLY A 218 0.64 26.82 8.24
C GLY A 218 1.94 26.03 8.09
N PRO A 219 2.83 26.11 9.09
CA PRO A 219 4.12 25.44 9.01
C PRO A 219 3.98 23.92 9.08
N VAL A 220 4.78 23.23 8.28
CA VAL A 220 4.85 21.77 8.25
C VAL A 220 6.29 21.30 8.43
N ILE A 221 6.47 20.35 9.34
CA ILE A 221 7.73 19.62 9.54
C ILE A 221 7.67 18.37 8.65
N LEU A 222 8.62 18.23 7.73
CA LEU A 222 8.76 17.04 6.90
C LEU A 222 9.80 16.10 7.51
N ASP A 223 9.38 14.92 7.96
CA ASP A 223 10.28 13.86 8.44
C ASP A 223 10.12 12.61 7.56
N SER A 224 11.14 12.32 6.76
CA SER A 224 11.20 11.12 5.91
C SER A 224 12.19 10.07 6.43
N THR A 225 12.68 10.22 7.67
CA THR A 225 13.80 9.41 8.18
C THR A 225 13.39 8.01 8.63
N GLY A 226 12.09 7.72 8.73
CA GLY A 226 11.54 6.40 9.11
C GLY A 226 10.44 5.93 8.19
N ARG A 227 10.10 4.64 8.26
CA ARG A 227 9.09 3.98 7.43
C ARG A 227 7.81 3.71 8.24
N THR A 228 7.05 4.74 8.57
CA THR A 228 6.06 4.68 9.67
C THR A 228 4.62 4.47 9.24
N PHE A 229 4.36 4.20 7.97
CA PHE A 229 3.03 3.82 7.48
C PHE A 229 3.15 2.73 6.42
N LEU A 230 2.08 1.97 6.24
CA LEU A 230 1.86 1.05 5.14
C LEU A 230 0.54 1.41 4.50
N GLN A 231 0.60 1.75 3.21
CA GLN A 231 -0.60 1.91 2.40
C GLN A 231 -0.97 0.58 1.74
N LEU A 232 -2.14 0.04 2.08
CA LEU A 232 -2.67 -1.14 1.43
C LEU A 232 -3.57 -0.73 0.26
N ARG A 233 -3.31 -1.32 -0.90
CA ARG A 233 -3.99 -0.99 -2.15
C ARG A 233 -4.85 -2.14 -2.59
N HIS A 234 -6.11 -1.88 -2.93
CA HIS A 234 -7.06 -2.91 -3.31
C HIS A 234 -8.06 -2.39 -4.35
N VAL A 235 -8.65 -3.32 -5.12
CA VAL A 235 -9.54 -3.00 -6.25
C VAL A 235 -10.83 -2.28 -5.84
N SER A 236 -11.25 -2.42 -4.57
CA SER A 236 -12.43 -1.74 -4.04
C SER A 236 -12.16 -0.37 -3.40
N GLN A 237 -10.96 0.18 -3.52
CA GLN A 237 -10.68 1.57 -3.10
C GLN A 237 -11.45 2.55 -4.00
N ASP A 238 -11.92 3.66 -3.44
CA ASP A 238 -12.72 4.68 -4.13
C ASP A 238 -12.09 5.18 -5.44
N THR A 239 -10.75 5.25 -5.49
CA THR A 239 -10.00 5.66 -6.69
C THR A 239 -10.00 4.61 -7.80
N GLU A 240 -10.13 3.33 -7.44
CA GLU A 240 -10.12 2.19 -8.37
C GLU A 240 -11.54 1.68 -8.68
N SER A 241 -12.53 1.95 -7.82
CA SER A 241 -13.91 1.45 -7.95
C SER A 241 -14.68 1.95 -9.19
N ARG A 242 -14.05 2.78 -10.03
CA ARG A 242 -14.58 3.28 -11.30
C ARG A 242 -14.27 2.33 -12.47
N PHE A 243 -13.38 1.38 -12.29
CA PHE A 243 -12.91 0.44 -13.30
C PHE A 243 -13.41 -0.97 -12.99
N GLY A 244 -13.35 -1.87 -13.98
CA GLY A 244 -13.57 -3.29 -13.73
C GLY A 244 -12.50 -3.88 -12.82
N VAL A 245 -12.78 -5.01 -12.16
CA VAL A 245 -11.82 -5.66 -11.22
C VAL A 245 -10.47 -5.95 -11.89
N SER A 246 -10.47 -6.50 -13.11
CA SER A 246 -9.23 -6.80 -13.84
C SER A 246 -8.44 -5.54 -14.18
N GLU A 247 -9.12 -4.50 -14.68
CA GLU A 247 -8.47 -3.23 -15.03
C GLU A 247 -7.91 -2.53 -13.80
N SER A 248 -8.65 -2.53 -12.68
CA SER A 248 -8.19 -2.01 -11.39
C SER A 248 -6.90 -2.71 -10.95
N ARG A 249 -6.87 -4.06 -11.02
CA ARG A 249 -5.69 -4.85 -10.64
C ARG A 249 -4.47 -4.50 -11.50
N ASP A 250 -4.64 -4.41 -12.81
CA ASP A 250 -3.56 -4.05 -13.73
C ASP A 250 -3.04 -2.63 -13.49
N ARG A 251 -3.93 -1.69 -13.18
CA ARG A 251 -3.55 -0.31 -12.80
C ARG A 251 -2.75 -0.28 -11.50
N LEU A 252 -3.20 -0.99 -10.47
CA LEU A 252 -2.49 -1.09 -9.19
C LEU A 252 -1.06 -1.60 -9.39
N LEU A 253 -0.91 -2.69 -10.14
CA LEU A 253 0.39 -3.29 -10.48
C LEU A 253 1.26 -2.31 -11.27
N ASN A 254 0.72 -1.68 -12.30
CA ASN A 254 1.48 -0.73 -13.13
C ASN A 254 1.97 0.47 -12.31
N GLN A 255 1.14 1.01 -11.42
CA GLN A 255 1.55 2.11 -10.55
C GLN A 255 2.64 1.68 -9.56
N SER A 256 2.53 0.47 -9.01
CA SER A 256 3.50 -0.07 -8.05
C SER A 256 4.89 -0.30 -8.67
N ARG A 257 4.98 -0.62 -9.97
CA ARG A 257 6.26 -0.79 -10.69
C ARG A 257 7.17 0.43 -10.68
N HIS A 258 6.61 1.62 -10.49
CA HIS A 258 7.38 2.86 -10.38
C HIS A 258 7.97 3.08 -8.98
N LEU A 259 7.55 2.28 -7.99
CA LEU A 259 8.07 2.31 -6.63
C LEU A 259 9.25 1.36 -6.48
N ARG A 260 10.22 1.76 -5.65
CA ARG A 260 11.40 0.93 -5.36
C ARG A 260 10.99 -0.31 -4.56
N LYS A 261 11.62 -1.47 -4.86
CA LYS A 261 11.51 -2.66 -3.99
C LYS A 261 12.07 -2.34 -2.60
N ILE A 262 11.59 -3.04 -1.58
CA ILE A 262 12.22 -3.00 -0.27
C ILE A 262 13.59 -3.67 -0.33
N GLU A 263 14.54 -3.14 0.42
CA GLU A 263 15.91 -3.69 0.49
C GLU A 263 15.99 -4.84 1.50
N SER A 264 15.12 -4.82 2.52
CA SER A 264 15.08 -5.85 3.56
C SER A 264 13.65 -6.08 4.03
N PHE A 265 13.21 -7.34 4.00
CA PHE A 265 11.97 -7.76 4.63
C PHE A 265 12.06 -7.73 6.15
N SER A 266 13.25 -7.93 6.75
CA SER A 266 13.39 -7.88 8.22
C SER A 266 13.06 -6.50 8.76
N ALA A 267 13.49 -5.43 8.07
CA ALA A 267 13.14 -4.07 8.45
C ALA A 267 11.63 -3.81 8.40
N PHE A 268 10.92 -4.45 7.47
CA PHE A 268 9.46 -4.41 7.43
C PHE A 268 8.84 -5.18 8.60
N VAL A 269 9.34 -6.39 8.91
CA VAL A 269 8.85 -7.19 10.06
C VAL A 269 9.03 -6.46 11.38
N ASP A 270 10.17 -5.80 11.57
CA ASP A 270 10.46 -5.04 12.79
C ASP A 270 9.47 -3.90 13.01
N GLU A 271 9.06 -3.24 11.92
CA GLU A 271 8.15 -2.10 11.95
C GLU A 271 6.66 -2.49 11.89
N PHE A 272 6.33 -3.58 11.19
CA PHE A 272 4.96 -4.06 10.93
C PHE A 272 4.78 -5.56 11.28
N PRO A 273 5.05 -5.98 12.54
CA PRO A 273 5.03 -7.39 12.90
C PRO A 273 3.65 -8.06 12.78
N GLU A 274 2.56 -7.31 12.97
CA GLU A 274 1.21 -7.87 12.84
C GLU A 274 0.82 -8.07 11.37
N VAL A 275 1.27 -7.16 10.49
CA VAL A 275 1.00 -7.23 9.06
C VAL A 275 1.87 -8.27 8.36
N ALA A 276 3.13 -8.42 8.80
CA ALA A 276 4.09 -9.35 8.19
C ALA A 276 3.58 -10.80 8.11
N LYS A 277 2.65 -11.19 8.99
CA LYS A 277 1.98 -12.50 9.01
C LYS A 277 1.14 -12.78 7.76
N TYR A 278 0.74 -11.73 7.04
CA TYR A 278 -0.11 -11.77 5.86
C TYR A 278 0.64 -11.43 4.57
N VAL A 279 1.93 -11.11 4.67
CA VAL A 279 2.73 -10.78 3.49
C VAL A 279 3.27 -12.06 2.89
N THR A 280 2.92 -12.34 1.63
CA THR A 280 3.60 -13.37 0.87
C THR A 280 5.03 -12.90 0.60
N GLN A 281 5.99 -13.63 1.14
CA GLN A 281 7.38 -13.41 0.77
C GLN A 281 7.54 -13.81 -0.68
N GLU A 282 7.93 -12.84 -1.50
CA GLU A 282 8.42 -13.07 -2.85
C GLU A 282 9.56 -14.09 -2.76
N GLN A 283 9.29 -15.38 -3.03
CA GLN A 283 10.34 -16.38 -3.20
C GLN A 283 11.06 -16.04 -4.50
N ASN A 284 12.13 -15.27 -4.37
CA ASN A 284 13.02 -14.94 -5.45
C ASN A 284 13.92 -16.15 -5.71
N GLN A 285 13.60 -16.90 -6.74
CA GLN A 285 14.46 -17.94 -7.23
C GLN A 285 15.41 -17.38 -8.27
N GLU A 286 16.71 -17.53 -8.04
CA GLU A 286 17.70 -17.25 -9.08
C GLU A 286 17.56 -18.30 -10.20
N LEU A 287 17.18 -17.84 -11.40
CA LEU A 287 17.14 -18.67 -12.60
C LEU A 287 18.53 -18.83 -13.23
N LEU A 288 19.44 -17.89 -12.92
CA LEU A 288 20.85 -17.95 -13.28
C LEU A 288 21.70 -18.04 -12.01
N THR A 289 22.47 -19.12 -11.88
CA THR A 289 23.40 -19.33 -10.75
C THR A 289 24.79 -18.75 -10.97
N ARG A 290 25.08 -18.27 -12.19
CA ARG A 290 26.32 -17.60 -12.59
C ARG A 290 26.01 -16.64 -13.74
N PRO A 291 26.84 -15.60 -13.95
CA PRO A 291 26.71 -14.73 -15.11
C PRO A 291 26.74 -15.53 -16.41
N VAL A 292 25.81 -15.23 -17.33
CA VAL A 292 25.72 -15.85 -18.64
C VAL A 292 25.99 -14.80 -19.71
N VAL A 293 26.93 -15.14 -20.60
CA VAL A 293 27.25 -14.32 -21.76
C VAL A 293 26.42 -14.83 -22.93
N LEU A 294 25.38 -14.09 -23.31
CA LEU A 294 24.49 -14.44 -24.42
C LEU A 294 25.20 -14.20 -25.76
N LYS A 295 25.84 -15.26 -26.28
CA LYS A 295 26.46 -15.32 -27.62
C LYS A 295 25.75 -16.25 -28.60
N GLU A 296 25.08 -17.28 -28.09
CA GLU A 296 24.26 -18.23 -28.87
C GLU A 296 22.87 -17.64 -29.18
N GLU A 297 22.10 -18.28 -30.07
CA GLU A 297 20.77 -17.77 -30.47
C GLU A 297 19.86 -17.52 -29.26
N TYR A 298 19.84 -18.44 -28.27
CA TYR A 298 19.08 -18.26 -27.03
C TYR A 298 19.53 -19.15 -25.86
N ILE A 299 19.09 -18.81 -24.65
CA ILE A 299 19.08 -19.71 -23.48
C ILE A 299 17.66 -19.95 -22.98
N ASP A 300 17.37 -21.17 -22.55
CA ASP A 300 16.10 -21.53 -21.91
C ASP A 300 16.25 -21.45 -20.38
N LEU A 301 15.40 -20.65 -19.75
CA LEU A 301 15.23 -20.59 -18.30
C LEU A 301 13.94 -21.32 -17.93
N SER A 302 14.06 -22.53 -17.39
CA SER A 302 12.92 -23.26 -16.83
C SER A 302 12.34 -22.48 -15.64
N LEU A 303 11.02 -22.35 -15.58
CA LEU A 303 10.35 -21.71 -14.44
C LEU A 303 9.80 -22.78 -13.48
N PRO A 304 10.34 -22.92 -12.27
CA PRO A 304 9.89 -23.92 -11.32
C PRO A 304 8.43 -23.69 -10.92
N GLY A 305 7.69 -24.79 -10.78
CA GLY A 305 6.24 -24.75 -10.54
C GLY A 305 5.38 -24.39 -11.77
N GLN A 306 6.00 -23.98 -12.88
CA GLN A 306 5.32 -23.52 -14.10
C GLN A 306 4.23 -22.50 -13.78
N PRO A 307 4.62 -21.30 -13.32
CA PRO A 307 3.71 -20.36 -12.70
C PRO A 307 2.74 -19.73 -13.70
N THR A 308 1.55 -19.43 -13.19
CA THR A 308 0.48 -18.65 -13.83
C THR A 308 0.64 -17.15 -13.56
N SER A 309 1.37 -16.75 -12.52
CA SER A 309 1.61 -15.34 -12.16
C SER A 309 3.01 -15.19 -11.56
N PHE A 310 3.86 -14.35 -12.15
CA PHE A 310 5.25 -14.18 -11.73
C PHE A 310 5.90 -12.87 -12.16
N ASP A 311 7.02 -12.50 -11.52
CA ASP A 311 7.96 -11.50 -12.02
C ASP A 311 9.24 -12.13 -12.52
N LEU A 312 9.82 -11.50 -13.55
CA LEU A 312 11.21 -11.68 -13.93
C LEU A 312 11.99 -10.40 -13.65
N ALA A 313 13.02 -10.47 -12.82
CA ALA A 313 13.98 -9.39 -12.69
C ALA A 313 15.29 -9.71 -13.41
N PHE A 314 15.76 -8.77 -14.22
CA PHE A 314 17.01 -8.86 -14.96
C PHE A 314 18.02 -7.91 -14.32
N PHE A 315 19.22 -8.43 -14.08
CA PHE A 315 20.40 -7.68 -13.67
C PHE A 315 21.44 -7.80 -14.75
N VAL A 316 21.71 -6.68 -15.41
CA VAL A 316 22.72 -6.55 -16.45
C VAL A 316 23.75 -5.54 -15.99
N GLU A 317 25.01 -5.96 -16.03
CA GLU A 317 26.18 -5.11 -15.83
C GLU A 317 26.89 -5.15 -17.17
N ASP A 318 26.75 -4.06 -17.91
CA ASP A 318 27.33 -3.92 -19.23
C ASP A 318 27.97 -2.54 -19.32
N GLU A 319 29.31 -2.53 -19.40
CA GLU A 319 30.12 -1.31 -19.46
C GLU A 319 29.75 -0.47 -20.69
N ASP A 320 29.31 -1.11 -21.77
CA ASP A 320 29.08 -0.48 -23.08
C ASP A 320 27.60 -0.05 -23.28
N ARG A 321 26.75 -0.16 -22.25
CA ARG A 321 25.28 0.08 -22.24
C ARG A 321 24.49 -0.84 -23.17
N THR A 322 23.45 -1.51 -22.67
CA THR A 322 22.50 -2.24 -23.53
C THR A 322 21.55 -1.28 -24.24
N GLU A 323 21.33 -1.47 -25.54
CA GLU A 323 20.37 -0.70 -26.32
C GLU A 323 18.97 -1.33 -26.27
N ARG A 324 17.95 -0.50 -26.53
CA ARG A 324 16.56 -0.95 -26.53
C ARG A 324 16.33 -1.94 -27.67
N GLY A 325 15.91 -3.16 -27.32
CA GLY A 325 15.54 -4.20 -28.27
C GLY A 325 16.60 -5.29 -28.48
N GLU A 326 17.78 -5.17 -27.85
CA GLU A 326 18.85 -6.15 -27.98
C GLU A 326 18.58 -7.44 -27.19
N LEU A 327 17.90 -7.35 -26.03
CA LEU A 327 17.42 -8.53 -25.32
C LEU A 327 15.97 -8.79 -25.69
N LEU A 328 15.68 -10.02 -26.12
CA LEU A 328 14.33 -10.50 -26.35
C LEU A 328 14.03 -11.64 -25.37
N ALA A 329 12.95 -11.53 -24.62
CA ALA A 329 12.47 -12.62 -23.78
C ALA A 329 11.17 -13.17 -24.37
N SER A 330 11.18 -14.45 -24.74
CA SER A 330 10.01 -15.15 -25.26
C SER A 330 9.51 -16.21 -24.30
N PHE A 331 8.21 -16.46 -24.29
CA PHE A 331 7.57 -17.38 -23.35
C PHE A 331 7.10 -18.63 -24.07
N VAL A 332 7.40 -19.77 -23.48
CA VAL A 332 6.81 -21.05 -23.86
C VAL A 332 5.72 -21.37 -22.85
N LEU A 333 4.51 -21.55 -23.35
CA LEU A 333 3.29 -21.65 -22.56
C LEU A 333 2.74 -23.06 -22.65
N GLY A 334 2.12 -23.54 -21.59
CA GLY A 334 1.47 -24.85 -21.56
C GLY A 334 0.10 -24.80 -20.91
N ASN A 335 -0.72 -25.81 -21.20
CA ASN A 335 -1.96 -26.06 -20.46
C ASN A 335 -1.68 -26.71 -19.08
N GLY A 336 -2.73 -27.00 -18.31
CA GLY A 336 -2.60 -27.67 -17.00
C GLY A 336 -1.92 -29.06 -17.03
N GLU A 337 -1.81 -29.68 -18.19
CA GLU A 337 -1.12 -30.97 -18.41
C GLU A 337 0.34 -30.78 -18.87
N GLY A 338 0.81 -29.54 -19.01
CA GLY A 338 2.16 -29.21 -19.47
C GLY A 338 2.36 -29.31 -20.99
N THR A 339 1.28 -29.48 -21.77
CA THR A 339 1.34 -29.50 -23.24
C THR A 339 1.45 -28.09 -23.77
N GLU A 340 2.40 -27.84 -24.67
CA GLU A 340 2.66 -26.51 -25.24
C GLU A 340 1.45 -25.95 -26.00
N VAL A 341 1.14 -24.68 -25.77
CA VAL A 341 0.03 -23.97 -26.41
C VAL A 341 0.53 -22.67 -27.04
N ASN A 342 0.06 -22.39 -28.26
CA ASN A 342 0.59 -21.31 -29.09
C ASN A 342 -0.38 -20.14 -29.32
N ASN A 343 -1.64 -20.24 -28.88
CA ASN A 343 -2.62 -19.17 -29.04
C ASN A 343 -3.57 -19.13 -27.84
N VAL A 344 -3.28 -18.25 -26.89
CA VAL A 344 -3.98 -18.11 -25.61
C VAL A 344 -4.51 -16.70 -25.36
N GLY A 345 -4.52 -15.84 -26.39
CA GLY A 345 -4.88 -14.42 -26.24
C GLY A 345 -3.74 -13.56 -25.69
N PRO A 346 -4.01 -12.29 -25.31
CA PRO A 346 -2.99 -11.34 -24.86
C PRO A 346 -2.47 -11.65 -23.44
N ILE A 347 -1.17 -11.48 -23.22
CA ILE A 347 -0.50 -11.78 -21.95
C ILE A 347 0.33 -10.57 -21.50
N GLY A 348 -0.16 -9.83 -20.51
CA GLY A 348 0.58 -8.73 -19.87
C GLY A 348 1.29 -7.79 -20.85
N MET A 349 2.63 -7.69 -20.73
CA MET A 349 3.47 -6.81 -21.56
C MET A 349 3.98 -7.49 -22.84
N THR A 350 3.48 -8.66 -23.19
CA THR A 350 3.97 -9.42 -24.35
C THR A 350 3.29 -8.99 -25.65
N SER A 351 4.08 -9.03 -26.71
CA SER A 351 3.63 -9.04 -28.10
C SER A 351 3.45 -10.47 -28.58
N TYR A 352 2.56 -10.67 -29.54
CA TYR A 352 2.32 -11.95 -30.21
C TYR A 352 2.68 -11.86 -31.70
N SER A 353 3.33 -12.90 -32.24
CA SER A 353 3.67 -13.00 -33.65
C SER A 353 3.38 -14.39 -34.21
N ASP A 354 2.45 -14.48 -35.16
CA ASP A 354 2.16 -15.73 -35.88
C ASP A 354 3.25 -16.13 -36.89
N LYS A 355 4.04 -15.16 -37.35
CA LYS A 355 4.95 -15.32 -38.49
C LYS A 355 6.36 -15.78 -38.11
N THR A 356 6.60 -16.00 -36.82
CA THR A 356 7.92 -16.35 -36.27
C THR A 356 7.82 -17.55 -35.35
N ASP A 357 8.94 -18.24 -35.15
CA ASP A 357 9.07 -19.32 -34.15
C ASP A 357 8.99 -18.78 -32.72
N VAL A 358 9.18 -17.47 -32.55
CA VAL A 358 8.92 -16.75 -31.32
C VAL A 358 7.49 -16.21 -31.35
N LYS A 359 6.58 -16.84 -30.61
CA LYS A 359 5.18 -16.42 -30.49
C LYS A 359 5.01 -15.26 -29.51
N TYR A 360 4.96 -15.58 -28.22
CA TYR A 360 4.81 -14.61 -27.13
C TYR A 360 6.16 -14.07 -26.70
N HIS A 361 6.34 -12.74 -26.76
CA HIS A 361 7.63 -12.14 -26.45
C HIS A 361 7.54 -10.71 -25.95
N PHE A 362 8.55 -10.26 -25.22
CA PHE A 362 8.71 -8.86 -24.85
C PHE A 362 10.17 -8.45 -24.91
N PHE A 363 10.41 -7.15 -25.06
CA PHE A 363 11.72 -6.54 -25.03
C PHE A 363 11.92 -5.84 -23.68
N PRO A 364 12.71 -6.41 -22.75
CA PRO A 364 13.08 -5.74 -21.52
C PRO A 364 13.72 -4.39 -21.83
N LYS A 365 13.17 -3.30 -21.27
CA LYS A 365 13.77 -1.96 -21.39
C LYS A 365 14.94 -1.82 -20.43
N LEU A 366 16.10 -2.29 -20.84
CA LEU A 366 17.36 -2.25 -20.10
C LEU A 366 18.24 -1.15 -20.70
N GLU A 367 17.96 0.13 -20.41
CA GLU A 367 18.74 1.26 -20.92
C GLU A 367 19.72 1.75 -19.84
N GLY A 368 21.04 1.72 -20.10
CA GLY A 368 22.11 2.24 -19.21
C GLY A 368 23.12 1.17 -18.76
N SER A 369 23.99 1.51 -17.80
CA SER A 369 25.18 0.69 -17.42
C SER A 369 25.02 -0.19 -16.17
N LEU A 370 23.97 0.01 -15.36
CA LEU A 370 23.73 -0.82 -14.16
C LEU A 370 22.25 -0.83 -13.77
N HIS A 371 21.53 -1.91 -14.10
CA HIS A 371 20.08 -1.95 -13.85
C HIS A 371 19.58 -3.30 -13.37
N GLU A 372 18.92 -3.28 -12.20
CA GLU A 372 17.87 -4.24 -11.85
C GLU A 372 16.53 -3.73 -12.42
N ARG A 373 15.89 -4.52 -13.29
CA ARG A 373 14.52 -4.23 -13.77
C ARG A 373 13.65 -5.46 -13.65
N SER A 374 12.49 -5.29 -13.02
CA SER A 374 11.49 -6.33 -12.79
C SER A 374 10.29 -6.13 -13.72
N PHE A 375 9.81 -7.22 -14.33
CA PHE A 375 8.67 -7.25 -15.23
C PHE A 375 7.69 -8.33 -14.77
N SER A 376 6.40 -8.01 -14.67
CA SER A 376 5.37 -8.96 -14.20
C SER A 376 4.55 -9.52 -15.34
N PHE A 377 4.26 -10.80 -15.24
CA PHE A 377 3.49 -11.59 -16.20
C PHE A 377 2.38 -12.35 -15.47
N ARG A 378 1.19 -12.36 -16.07
CA ARG A 378 0.07 -13.19 -15.65
C ARG A 378 -0.48 -13.91 -16.87
N MET A 379 -0.57 -15.23 -16.75
CA MET A 379 -1.10 -16.11 -17.77
C MET A 379 -2.64 -16.12 -17.72
N PRO A 380 -3.31 -16.37 -18.86
CA PRO A 380 -4.74 -16.63 -18.90
C PRO A 380 -5.13 -17.84 -18.04
N GLU A 381 -6.41 -17.95 -17.69
CA GLU A 381 -6.92 -19.08 -16.92
C GLU A 381 -6.59 -20.42 -17.60
N GLY A 382 -6.10 -21.39 -16.80
CA GLY A 382 -5.71 -22.71 -17.29
C GLY A 382 -4.36 -22.76 -18.04
N ILE A 383 -3.67 -21.62 -18.19
CA ILE A 383 -2.38 -21.52 -18.89
C ILE A 383 -1.25 -21.29 -17.89
N ARG A 384 -0.13 -21.98 -18.10
CA ARG A 384 1.09 -21.91 -17.30
C ARG A 384 2.28 -21.47 -18.16
N CYS A 385 3.24 -20.78 -17.57
CA CYS A 385 4.51 -20.50 -18.24
C CYS A 385 5.52 -21.61 -17.93
N LEU A 386 5.91 -22.38 -18.95
CA LEU A 386 6.81 -23.52 -18.80
C LEU A 386 8.27 -23.06 -18.69
N LYS A 387 8.66 -22.12 -19.55
CA LYS A 387 10.02 -21.57 -19.61
C LYS A 387 10.04 -20.20 -20.29
N VAL A 388 11.08 -19.45 -19.97
CA VAL A 388 11.40 -18.17 -20.60
C VAL A 388 12.68 -18.35 -21.39
N ARG A 389 12.62 -18.03 -22.68
CA ARG A 389 13.75 -18.10 -23.59
C ARG A 389 14.31 -16.70 -23.82
N LEU A 390 15.58 -16.51 -23.51
CA LEU A 390 16.26 -15.22 -23.68
C LEU A 390 17.12 -15.28 -24.93
N HIS A 391 16.85 -14.39 -25.89
CA HIS A 391 17.57 -14.28 -27.15
C HIS A 391 18.40 -13.01 -27.16
N ASN A 392 19.60 -13.10 -27.74
CA ASN A 392 20.38 -11.92 -28.12
C ASN A 392 19.98 -11.51 -29.55
N ARG A 393 19.37 -10.34 -29.67
CA ARG A 393 18.98 -9.72 -30.96
C ARG A 393 19.81 -8.47 -31.28
N ALA A 394 20.93 -8.25 -30.59
CA ALA A 394 21.87 -7.23 -31.01
C ALA A 394 22.23 -7.46 -32.48
N ASN A 395 21.96 -6.47 -33.34
CA ASN A 395 22.34 -6.50 -34.76
C ASN A 395 23.87 -6.48 -34.94
N THR A 396 24.61 -6.34 -33.84
CA THR A 396 26.07 -6.34 -33.77
C THR A 396 26.53 -7.61 -33.05
N ARG A 397 27.73 -8.12 -33.33
CA ARG A 397 28.33 -9.32 -32.68
C ARG A 397 28.59 -9.16 -31.18
N ARG A 398 27.88 -8.25 -30.51
CA ARG A 398 28.06 -7.87 -29.12
C ARG A 398 27.32 -8.87 -28.23
N ALA A 399 28.03 -9.38 -27.23
CA ALA A 399 27.47 -10.28 -26.26
C ALA A 399 26.80 -9.50 -25.13
N ILE A 400 25.60 -9.90 -24.74
CA ILE A 400 24.94 -9.35 -23.54
C ILE A 400 25.36 -10.20 -22.34
N VAL A 401 25.86 -9.57 -21.27
CA VAL A 401 26.20 -10.26 -20.03
C VAL A 401 25.04 -10.15 -19.04
N LEU A 402 24.30 -11.25 -18.87
CA LEU A 402 23.28 -11.37 -17.86
C LEU A 402 23.92 -11.84 -16.55
N ASN A 403 24.04 -10.97 -15.56
CA ASN A 403 24.65 -11.34 -14.28
C ASN A 403 23.69 -12.14 -13.41
N LYS A 404 22.42 -11.75 -13.42
CA LYS A 404 21.39 -12.42 -12.63
C LYS A 404 20.02 -12.26 -13.28
N VAL A 405 19.26 -13.34 -13.26
CA VAL A 405 17.83 -13.33 -13.57
C VAL A 405 17.12 -13.99 -12.40
N THR A 406 16.14 -13.32 -11.81
CA THR A 406 15.33 -13.87 -10.71
C THR A 406 13.89 -14.05 -11.14
N LEU A 407 13.31 -15.19 -10.78
CA LEU A 407 11.89 -15.47 -10.81
C LEU A 407 11.29 -15.16 -9.45
N THR A 408 10.20 -14.43 -9.44
CA THR A 408 9.35 -14.28 -8.25
C THR A 408 7.98 -14.87 -8.57
N VAL A 409 7.61 -15.99 -7.96
CA VAL A 409 6.27 -16.58 -8.16
C VAL A 409 5.26 -15.83 -7.28
N ARG A 410 4.12 -15.44 -7.87
CA ARG A 410 3.04 -14.66 -7.24
C ARG A 410 1.72 -15.45 -7.17
N GLU A 411 1.79 -16.77 -7.11
CA GLU A 411 0.62 -17.64 -6.96
C GLU A 411 0.14 -17.59 -5.51
N ALA A 412 -1.18 -17.52 -5.31
CA ALA A 412 -1.77 -17.85 -4.02
C ALA A 412 -1.72 -19.38 -3.89
N GLU A 413 -1.16 -19.89 -2.77
CA GLU A 413 -1.28 -21.31 -2.42
C GLU A 413 -2.75 -21.73 -2.24
#